data_AF-A0A2V9MRP7-F1
#
_entry.id   AF-A0A2V9MRP7-F1
#
_cell.length_a   1.000
_cell.length_b   1.000
_cell.length_c   1.000
_cell.angle_alpha   90.00
_cell.angle_beta   90.00
_cell.angle_gamma   90.00
#
_symmetry.space_group_name_H-M   'P 1'
#
loop_
_entity.id
_entity.type
_entity.pdbx_description
1 polymer ?
#
loop_
_entity_poly.entity_id
_entity_poly.type
_entity_poly.pdbx_seq_one_letter_code
_entity_poly.pdbx_strand_id
1 'polypeptide(L)'
;MKPRPKFLRQTFQEWALRSIAYSPWARAYYDEQRAKGKGCNTAIKSLAFKWIRILFRCWREHKPYDEALHQCVLKAHRAKQERVAPYVDLRWKTVAGFSKLAIPRT
;
A
#
# COMPACT_ATOMS: atom_id res chain seq x y z
N MET A 1 -16.45 -23.02 -14.06
CA MET A 1 -15.98 -21.74 -13.48
C MET A 1 -17.17 -20.94 -12.98
N LYS A 2 -17.29 -20.67 -11.67
CA LYS A 2 -18.40 -19.87 -11.12
C LYS A 2 -18.23 -18.40 -11.55
N PRO A 3 -19.24 -17.74 -12.14
CA PRO A 3 -19.12 -16.33 -12.52
C PRO A 3 -18.88 -15.49 -11.28
N ARG A 4 -17.83 -14.67 -11.30
CA ARG A 4 -17.52 -13.76 -10.18
C ARG A 4 -18.63 -12.70 -10.06
N PRO A 5 -19.19 -12.46 -8.87
CA PRO A 5 -20.24 -11.47 -8.68
C PRO A 5 -19.74 -10.09 -9.12
N LYS A 6 -20.41 -9.50 -10.11
CA LYS A 6 -20.03 -8.21 -10.72
C LYS A 6 -20.29 -7.04 -9.78
N PHE A 7 -21.43 -7.10 -9.08
CA PHE A 7 -21.90 -6.04 -8.18
C PHE A 7 -20.87 -5.69 -7.11
N LEU A 8 -20.46 -6.65 -6.29
CA LEU A 8 -19.55 -6.40 -5.17
C LEU A 8 -18.25 -5.72 -5.61
N ARG A 9 -17.64 -6.21 -6.69
CA ARG A 9 -16.41 -5.63 -7.23
C ARG A 9 -16.62 -4.20 -7.72
N GLN A 10 -17.72 -3.97 -8.42
CA GLN A 10 -18.07 -2.66 -8.97
C GLN A 10 -18.33 -1.65 -7.85
N THR A 11 -19.12 -2.02 -6.85
CA THR A 11 -19.43 -1.17 -5.69
C THR A 11 -18.17 -0.67 -5.00
N PHE A 12 -17.19 -1.53 -4.75
CA PHE A 12 -15.95 -1.09 -4.10
C PHE A 12 -15.08 -0.19 -4.99
N GLN A 13 -15.11 -0.38 -6.31
CA GLN A 13 -14.38 0.48 -7.24
C GLN A 13 -15.03 1.86 -7.32
N GLU A 14 -16.36 1.92 -7.41
CA GLU A 14 -17.13 3.17 -7.42
C GLU A 14 -16.99 3.94 -6.11
N TRP A 15 -17.07 3.24 -4.98
CA TRP A 15 -16.85 3.85 -3.68
C TRP A 15 -15.39 4.34 -3.51
N ALA A 16 -14.40 3.56 -3.95
CA ALA A 16 -13.01 4.01 -3.96
C ALA A 16 -12.82 5.26 -4.84
N LEU A 17 -13.46 5.31 -6.02
CA LEU A 17 -13.43 6.49 -6.87
C LEU A 17 -14.07 7.71 -6.18
N ARG A 18 -15.24 7.53 -5.56
CA ARG A 18 -15.90 8.59 -4.80
C ARG A 18 -15.04 9.08 -3.63
N SER A 19 -14.37 8.17 -2.93
CA SER A 19 -13.55 8.48 -1.75
C SER A 19 -12.40 9.46 -2.03
N ILE A 20 -11.88 9.52 -3.27
CA ILE A 20 -10.80 10.43 -3.69
C ILE A 20 -11.19 11.91 -3.51
N ALA A 21 -12.47 12.24 -3.55
CA ALA A 21 -12.95 13.60 -3.34
C ALA A 21 -13.09 13.98 -1.85
N TYR A 22 -13.23 13.01 -0.94
CA TYR A 22 -13.58 13.26 0.47
C TYR A 22 -12.44 12.90 1.45
N SER A 23 -11.59 11.93 1.09
CA SER A 23 -10.48 11.47 1.92
C SER A 23 -9.15 11.97 1.35
N PRO A 24 -8.41 12.81 2.09
CA PRO A 24 -7.09 13.27 1.68
C PRO A 24 -6.10 12.12 1.50
N TRP A 25 -6.15 11.08 2.36
CA TRP A 25 -5.32 9.90 2.19
C TRP A 25 -5.63 9.15 0.90
N ALA A 26 -6.91 8.96 0.58
CA ALA A 26 -7.31 8.25 -0.64
C ALA A 26 -6.84 8.98 -1.90
N ARG A 27 -6.91 10.32 -1.90
CA ARG A 27 -6.35 11.16 -2.96
C ARG A 27 -4.85 11.01 -3.08
N ALA A 28 -4.12 11.19 -1.97
CA ALA A 28 -2.67 11.05 -1.96
C ALA A 28 -2.23 9.65 -2.44
N TYR A 29 -2.94 8.60 -2.03
CA TYR A 29 -2.67 7.24 -2.50
C TYR A 29 -2.95 7.07 -3.99
N TYR A 30 -4.06 7.61 -4.51
CA TYR A 30 -4.35 7.57 -5.94
C TYR A 30 -3.27 8.28 -6.76
N ASP A 31 -2.88 9.49 -6.34
CA ASP A 31 -1.87 10.31 -7.00
C ASP A 31 -0.50 9.62 -6.98
N GLU A 32 -0.11 9.01 -5.86
CA GLU A 32 1.12 8.19 -5.74
C GLU A 32 1.11 7.03 -6.75
N GLN A 33 -0.04 6.36 -6.92
CA GLN A 33 -0.17 5.24 -7.84
C GLN A 33 -0.13 5.71 -9.31
N ARG A 34 -0.67 6.89 -9.61
CA ARG A 34 -0.56 7.53 -10.92
C ARG A 34 0.88 7.95 -11.21
N ALA A 35 1.58 8.51 -10.22
CA ALA A 35 3.00 8.88 -10.33
C ALA A 35 3.90 7.66 -10.58
N LYS A 36 3.55 6.48 -10.04
CA LYS A 36 4.19 5.18 -10.36
C LYS A 36 3.91 4.66 -11.78
N GLY A 37 3.22 5.42 -12.63
CA GLY A 37 2.90 5.03 -14.01
C GLY A 37 1.72 4.07 -14.14
N LYS A 38 0.93 3.82 -13.08
CA LYS A 38 -0.23 2.93 -13.19
C LYS A 38 -1.37 3.61 -13.95
N GLY A 39 -2.03 2.85 -14.83
CA GLY A 39 -3.27 3.28 -15.48
C GLY A 39 -4.37 3.61 -14.47
N CYS A 40 -5.28 4.52 -14.82
CA CYS A 40 -6.34 5.03 -13.93
C CYS A 40 -7.14 3.91 -13.27
N ASN A 41 -7.66 2.96 -14.06
CA ASN A 41 -8.42 1.83 -13.55
C ASN A 41 -7.61 0.94 -12.59
N THR A 42 -6.31 0.79 -12.82
CA THR A 42 -5.43 0.01 -11.95
C THR A 42 -5.18 0.72 -10.63
N ALA A 43 -5.01 2.05 -10.65
CA ALA A 43 -4.90 2.87 -9.45
C ALA A 43 -6.17 2.77 -8.60
N ILE A 44 -7.36 2.92 -9.19
CA ILE A 44 -8.66 2.80 -8.50
C ILE A 44 -8.83 1.40 -7.91
N LYS A 45 -8.52 0.33 -8.67
CA LYS A 45 -8.57 -1.05 -8.17
C LYS A 45 -7.66 -1.27 -6.97
N SER A 46 -6.45 -0.69 -7.00
CA SER A 46 -5.51 -0.79 -5.89
C SER A 46 -6.00 -0.04 -4.64
N LEU A 47 -6.64 1.12 -4.83
CA LEU A 47 -7.26 1.88 -3.76
C LEU A 47 -8.45 1.12 -3.14
N ALA A 48 -9.32 0.55 -3.97
CA ALA A 48 -10.44 -0.29 -3.51
C ALA A 48 -9.94 -1.47 -2.65
N PHE A 49 -8.85 -2.13 -3.05
CA PHE A 49 -8.25 -3.20 -2.25
C PHE A 49 -7.78 -2.72 -0.87
N LYS A 50 -7.14 -1.54 -0.79
CA LYS A 50 -6.73 -0.96 0.49
C LYS A 50 -7.93 -0.65 1.37
N TRP A 51 -8.94 -0.04 0.78
CA TRP A 51 -10.13 0.32 1.54
C TRP A 51 -10.91 -0.88 2.07
N ILE A 52 -11.04 -1.97 1.30
CA ILE A 52 -11.71 -3.20 1.79
C ILE A 52 -11.06 -3.66 3.10
N ARG A 53 -9.72 -3.60 3.20
CA ARG A 53 -8.99 -3.99 4.42
C ARG A 53 -9.23 -3.04 5.58
N ILE A 54 -9.32 -1.74 5.31
CA ILE A 54 -9.62 -0.71 6.32
C ILE A 54 -11.04 -0.92 6.86
N LEU A 55 -12.03 -0.96 5.97
CA LEU A 55 -13.43 -1.18 6.34
C LEU A 55 -13.61 -2.51 7.07
N PHE A 56 -12.96 -3.57 6.62
CA PHE A 56 -13.02 -4.87 7.30
C PHE A 56 -12.48 -4.79 8.72
N ARG A 57 -11.38 -4.07 8.96
CA ARG A 57 -10.85 -3.87 10.31
C ARG A 57 -11.80 -3.02 11.17
N CYS A 58 -12.31 -1.91 10.64
CA CYS A 58 -13.29 -1.07 11.31
C CYS A 58 -14.54 -1.87 11.70
N TRP A 59 -15.05 -2.70 10.80
CA TRP A 59 -16.19 -3.58 11.05
C TRP A 59 -15.89 -4.62 12.14
N ARG A 60 -14.73 -5.29 12.05
CA ARG A 60 -14.30 -6.30 13.03
C ARG A 60 -14.09 -5.74 14.43
N GLU A 61 -13.60 -4.50 14.54
CA GLU A 61 -13.34 -3.83 15.81
C GLU A 61 -14.54 -2.99 16.29
N HIS A 62 -15.63 -2.92 15.52
CA HIS A 62 -16.79 -2.06 15.74
C HIS A 62 -16.42 -0.59 15.98
N LYS A 63 -15.41 -0.10 15.26
CA LYS A 63 -14.93 1.28 15.35
C LYS A 63 -15.16 2.02 14.04
N PRO A 64 -15.64 3.28 14.08
CA PRO A 64 -15.75 4.08 12.88
C PRO A 64 -14.37 4.35 12.28
N TYR A 65 -14.33 4.61 10.98
CA TYR A 65 -13.10 5.04 10.31
C TYR A 65 -12.75 6.47 10.73
N ASP A 66 -11.57 6.64 11.32
CA ASP A 66 -10.97 7.93 11.64
C ASP A 66 -9.76 8.18 10.71
N GLU A 67 -9.93 9.15 9.82
CA GLU A 67 -8.94 9.55 8.81
C GLU A 67 -7.65 10.12 9.45
N ALA A 68 -7.78 10.91 10.51
CA ALA A 68 -6.63 11.56 11.16
C ALA A 68 -5.76 10.51 11.87
N LEU A 69 -6.42 9.59 12.60
CA LEU A 69 -5.75 8.45 13.22
C LEU A 69 -5.08 7.59 12.15
N HIS A 70 -5.77 7.30 11.04
CA HIS A 70 -5.21 6.50 9.96
C HIS A 70 -3.92 7.09 9.39
N GLN A 71 -3.90 8.40 9.13
CA GLN A 71 -2.72 9.10 8.62
C GLN A 71 -1.58 9.13 9.64
N CYS A 72 -1.88 9.34 10.92
CA CYS A 72 -0.87 9.30 11.99
C CYS A 72 -0.17 7.93 12.05
N VAL A 73 -0.95 6.85 12.04
CA VAL A 73 -0.44 5.48 12.04
C VAL A 73 0.41 5.19 10.80
N LEU A 74 -0.03 5.64 9.61
CA LEU A 74 0.75 5.49 8.38
C LEU A 74 2.09 6.23 8.42
N LYS A 75 2.10 7.47 8.93
CA LYS A 75 3.34 8.25 9.09
C LYS A 75 4.29 7.56 10.06
N ALA A 76 3.81 7.06 11.19
CA ALA A 76 4.61 6.32 12.15
C ALA A 76 5.20 5.04 11.55
N HIS A 77 4.40 4.29 10.77
CA HIS A 77 4.90 3.10 10.06
C HIS A 77 5.97 3.44 9.02
N ARG A 78 5.79 4.51 8.26
CA ARG A 78 6.78 4.96 7.27
C ARG A 78 8.07 5.43 7.94
N ALA A 79 7.98 6.22 9.00
CA ALA A 79 9.15 6.64 9.79
C ALA A 79 9.90 5.43 10.39
N LYS A 80 9.17 4.41 10.84
CA LYS A 80 9.78 3.15 11.29
C LYS A 80 10.50 2.42 10.15
N GLN A 81 9.94 2.41 8.94
CA GLN A 81 10.61 1.83 7.77
C GLN A 81 11.90 2.56 7.43
N GLU A 82 11.89 3.90 7.45
CA GLU A 82 13.07 4.73 7.20
C GLU A 82 14.17 4.50 8.26
N ARG A 83 13.80 4.31 9.54
CA ARG A 83 14.75 3.94 10.60
C ARG A 83 15.35 2.54 10.46
N VAL A 84 14.64 1.61 9.81
CA VAL A 84 15.10 0.23 9.58
C VAL A 84 15.85 0.09 8.25
N ALA A 85 16.05 1.17 7.50
CA ALA A 85 16.98 1.21 6.39
C ALA A 85 18.34 1.76 6.85
N PRO A 86 19.16 1.02 7.64
CA PRO A 86 20.55 1.41 7.72
C PRO A 86 21.18 1.13 6.36
N TYR A 87 22.21 1.90 6.05
CA TYR A 87 23.18 1.56 5.01
C TYR A 87 23.61 0.10 5.19
N VAL A 88 23.10 -0.79 4.32
CA VAL A 88 23.56 -2.18 4.24
C VAL A 88 24.77 -2.14 3.33
N ASP A 89 25.96 -2.28 3.89
CA ASP A 89 27.20 -2.31 3.10
C ASP A 89 27.21 -3.55 2.21
N LEU A 90 26.77 -3.39 0.97
CA LEU A 90 26.72 -4.46 -0.02
C LEU A 90 28.09 -4.54 -0.68
N ARG A 91 28.91 -5.51 -0.26
CA ARG A 91 30.24 -5.73 -0.85
C ARG A 91 30.18 -6.88 -1.85
N TRP A 92 30.81 -6.66 -3.01
CA TRP A 92 31.10 -7.72 -3.97
C TRP A 92 32.18 -8.64 -3.40
N LYS A 93 31.87 -9.94 -3.29
CA LYS A 93 32.84 -10.98 -2.92
C LYS A 93 32.92 -12.02 -4.04
N THR A 94 34.13 -12.31 -4.49
CA THR A 94 34.41 -13.38 -5.45
C THR A 94 34.97 -14.59 -4.70
N VAL A 95 34.34 -15.75 -4.87
CA VAL A 95 34.81 -17.03 -4.31
C VAL A 95 34.74 -18.08 -5.41
N ALA A 96 35.85 -18.78 -5.67
CA ALA A 96 35.94 -19.83 -6.69
C ALA A 96 35.37 -19.39 -8.06
N GLY A 97 35.62 -18.14 -8.48
CA GLY A 97 35.14 -17.60 -9.75
C GLY A 97 33.68 -17.14 -9.78
N PHE A 98 32.91 -17.29 -8.70
CA PHE A 98 31.53 -16.81 -8.60
C PHE A 98 31.47 -15.50 -7.80
N SER A 99 30.99 -14.42 -8.43
CA SER A 99 30.80 -13.12 -7.78
C SER A 99 29.36 -13.00 -7.29
N LYS A 100 29.18 -12.81 -5.97
CA LYS A 100 27.86 -12.65 -5.35
C LYS A 100 27.85 -11.45 -4.39
N LEU A 101 26.73 -10.74 -4.36
CA LEU A 101 26.46 -9.73 -3.33
C LEU A 101 26.35 -10.42 -1.97
N ALA A 102 27.20 -10.01 -1.03
CA ALA A 102 27.19 -10.51 0.33
C ALA A 102 27.01 -9.35 1.31
N ILE A 103 26.20 -9.58 2.35
CA ILE A 103 26.10 -8.70 3.51
C ILE A 103 27.22 -9.14 4.46
N PRO A 104 28.22 -8.29 4.76
CA PRO A 104 29.25 -8.62 5.73
C PRO A 104 28.58 -8.83 7.09
N ARG A 105 28.79 -10.01 7.68
CA ARG A 105 28.39 -10.25 9.07
C ARG A 105 29.41 -9.52 9.94
N THR A 106 28.97 -8.47 10.63
CA THR A 106 29.71 -7.77 11.69
C THR A 106 29.99 -8.69 12.86
#